data_AF-W7SSQ1-F1
#
_entry.id   AF-W7SSQ1-F1
#
_cell.length_a   1.000
_cell.length_b   1.000
_cell.length_c   1.000
_cell.angle_alpha   90.00
_cell.angle_beta   90.00
_cell.angle_gamma   90.00
#
_symmetry.space_group_name_H-M   'P 1'
#
loop_
_entity.id
_entity.type
_entity.pdbx_description
1 polymer ?
#
loop_
_entity_poly.entity_id
_entity_poly.type
_entity_poly.pdbx_seq_one_letter_code
_entity_poly.pdbx_strand_id
1 'polypeptide(L)'
;MVELATVLMLVTTGALTPITSSSWLWFGLLLGASVIHLEAAQGIERIREVSAEGSPYTHMQSVWYFAGVLLLPLPLLALLIVLSFTHEWFRVFRGQAIAYRKVFSAATVVLAVGAGQLAFAAFFPGGGAPYAAQLDGPLGAVAVIVAGLAYRMVNYALVVGAIVASNPEQPARKALGHASDQLIIAASVGLGYAVGVFTVDRPWSMPILLVTVLALHMGLLLPQFRIAAHTDSKTGLVDAAWWSDRAADQLDRARRLARTVGVLMIDLDHFKEVNDCYGHLAGDQVLTAVAEAVRHSVRSLDLVGRWGGEEFAVLVPAVGVDELQAPPSACGRRPGPLRRHPRPRGPGRHRHRPHRLHRRRPLPRRRRRAQRPPPRRRRRPVPGQAPGPQPHRHGQPRHRRHPPRAHRLEAEPGWWAQPWTW
;
A
#
# COMPACT_ATOMS: atom_id res chain seq x y z
N MET A 1 24.32 1.68 13.66
CA MET A 1 25.36 2.61 13.13
C MET A 1 24.73 3.95 12.78
N VAL A 2 23.63 3.96 12.02
CA VAL A 2 22.86 5.17 11.72
C VAL A 2 22.38 5.84 13.02
N GLU A 3 21.86 5.10 14.00
CA GLU A 3 21.38 5.70 15.25
C GLU A 3 22.51 6.38 16.04
N LEU A 4 23.69 5.77 16.08
CA LEU A 4 24.86 6.34 16.74
C LEU A 4 25.31 7.65 16.06
N ALA A 5 25.32 7.68 14.73
CA ALA A 5 25.61 8.90 13.97
C ALA A 5 24.57 9.99 14.22
N THR A 6 23.29 9.63 14.32
CA THR A 6 22.20 10.55 14.67
C THR A 6 22.40 11.16 16.06
N VAL A 7 22.67 10.32 17.07
CA VAL A 7 22.92 10.79 18.45
C VAL A 7 24.14 11.69 18.50
N LEU A 8 25.23 11.30 17.86
CA LEU A 8 26.45 12.11 17.80
C LEU A 8 26.18 13.49 17.18
N MET A 9 25.51 13.52 16.02
CA MET A 9 25.14 14.77 15.35
C MET A 9 24.29 15.67 16.27
N LEU A 10 23.29 15.11 16.94
CA LEU A 10 22.42 15.86 17.85
C LEU A 10 23.17 16.43 19.06
N VAL A 11 24.07 15.64 19.67
CA VAL A 11 24.88 16.10 20.80
C VAL A 11 25.81 17.22 20.36
N THR A 12 26.49 17.06 19.22
CA THR A 12 27.41 18.08 18.71
C THR A 12 26.70 19.38 18.36
N THR A 13 25.53 19.33 17.71
CA THR A 13 24.80 20.54 17.32
C THR A 13 24.07 21.17 18.50
N GLY A 14 23.51 20.37 19.40
CA GLY A 14 22.79 20.86 20.59
C GLY A 14 23.67 21.62 21.57
N ALA A 15 24.96 21.31 21.64
CA ALA A 15 25.92 22.07 22.44
C ALA A 15 26.28 23.44 21.82
N LEU A 16 26.04 23.63 20.51
CA LEU A 16 26.51 24.77 19.74
C LEU A 16 25.40 25.74 19.33
N THR A 17 24.15 25.31 19.28
CA THR A 17 23.03 26.13 18.79
C THR A 17 22.13 26.64 19.93
N PRO A 18 22.08 27.96 20.19
CA PRO A 18 21.15 28.49 21.18
C PRO A 18 19.70 28.33 20.71
N ILE A 19 18.82 27.96 21.64
CA ILE A 19 17.38 27.83 21.38
C ILE A 19 16.69 29.10 21.87
N THR A 20 16.00 29.79 20.97
CA THR A 20 15.29 31.04 21.29
C THR A 20 13.80 30.79 21.57
N SER A 21 13.11 31.76 22.17
CA SER A 21 11.65 31.69 22.38
C SER A 21 10.88 31.56 21.05
N SER A 22 11.36 32.21 19.99
CA SER A 22 10.78 32.10 18.64
C SER A 22 10.91 30.68 18.07
N SER A 23 12.02 29.99 18.35
CA SER A 23 12.21 28.60 17.95
C SER A 23 11.15 27.66 18.54
N TRP A 24 10.73 27.89 19.78
CA TRP A 24 9.64 27.13 20.42
C TRP A 24 8.28 27.43 19.81
N LEU A 25 8.01 28.69 19.44
CA LEU A 25 6.78 29.06 18.74
C LEU A 25 6.67 28.34 17.39
N TRP A 26 7.71 28.42 16.56
CA TRP A 26 7.72 27.73 15.26
C TRP A 26 7.64 26.22 15.42
N PHE A 27 8.29 25.65 16.43
CA PHE A 27 8.19 24.24 16.74
C PHE A 27 6.74 23.84 17.06
N GLY A 28 6.05 24.60 17.92
CA GLY A 28 4.65 24.35 18.26
C GLY A 28 3.72 24.43 17.05
N LEU A 29 3.92 25.44 16.19
CA LEU A 29 3.15 25.60 14.95
C LEU A 29 3.37 24.44 13.98
N LEU A 30 4.63 24.06 13.72
CA LEU A 30 4.97 22.94 12.84
C LEU A 30 4.49 21.61 13.39
N LEU A 31 4.63 21.37 14.70
CA LEU A 31 4.15 20.14 15.35
C LEU A 31 2.62 20.03 15.27
N GLY A 32 1.90 21.10 15.60
CA GLY A 32 0.45 21.15 15.51
C GLY A 32 -0.04 20.91 14.07
N ALA A 33 0.57 21.58 13.10
CA ALA A 33 0.26 21.40 11.69
C ALA A 33 0.59 19.98 11.20
N SER A 34 1.71 19.40 11.63
CA SER A 34 2.09 18.02 11.32
C SER A 34 1.09 17.00 11.88
N VAL A 35 0.63 17.20 13.11
CA VAL A 35 -0.38 16.34 13.76
C VAL A 35 -1.72 16.45 13.04
N ILE A 36 -2.22 17.66 12.77
CA ILE A 36 -3.47 17.86 12.06
C ILE A 36 -3.39 17.27 10.65
N HIS A 37 -2.27 17.47 9.95
CA HIS A 37 -2.05 16.87 8.63
C HIS A 37 -2.13 15.34 8.70
N LEU A 38 -1.47 14.72 9.69
CA LEU A 38 -1.51 13.26 9.84
C LEU A 38 -2.92 12.76 10.16
N GLU A 39 -3.64 13.40 11.08
CA GLU A 39 -4.99 12.98 11.46
C GLU A 39 -5.95 13.03 10.27
N ALA A 40 -5.84 14.06 9.43
CA ALA A 40 -6.61 14.15 8.19
C ALA A 40 -6.19 13.08 7.15
N ALA A 41 -4.91 12.69 7.14
CA ALA A 41 -4.33 11.73 6.19
C ALA A 41 -4.25 10.28 6.72
N GLN A 42 -4.78 9.97 7.91
CA GLN A 42 -4.48 8.69 8.58
C GLN A 42 -5.03 7.46 7.84
N GLY A 43 -6.22 7.56 7.23
CA GLY A 43 -6.83 6.45 6.48
C GLY A 43 -6.02 6.10 5.22
N ILE A 44 -5.49 7.15 4.61
CA ILE A 44 -4.59 7.13 3.45
C ILE A 44 -3.27 6.43 3.82
N GLU A 45 -2.64 6.86 4.92
CA GLU A 45 -1.36 6.31 5.36
C GLU A 45 -1.47 4.83 5.76
N ARG A 46 -2.61 4.42 6.34
CA ARG A 46 -2.85 3.02 6.71
C ARG A 46 -2.94 2.10 5.48
N ILE A 47 -3.67 2.49 4.45
CA ILE A 47 -3.80 1.72 3.21
C ILE A 47 -2.45 1.64 2.48
N ARG A 48 -1.69 2.73 2.51
CA ARG A 48 -0.37 2.80 1.89
C ARG A 48 0.65 1.86 2.54
N GLU A 49 0.72 1.81 3.86
CA GLU A 49 1.70 0.94 4.54
C GLU A 49 1.50 -0.54 4.16
N VAL A 50 0.25 -1.00 4.10
CA VAL A 50 -0.09 -2.37 3.68
C VAL A 50 0.34 -2.64 2.22
N SER A 51 0.27 -1.62 1.37
CA SER A 51 0.65 -1.73 -0.04
C SER A 51 2.16 -1.57 -0.29
N ALA A 52 2.92 -1.03 0.67
CA ALA A 52 4.30 -0.58 0.50
C ALA A 52 5.38 -1.57 1.00
N GLU A 53 5.02 -2.81 1.35
CA GLU A 53 6.00 -3.81 1.78
C GLU A 53 7.10 -4.03 0.72
N GLY A 54 8.30 -3.51 0.99
CA GLY A 54 9.49 -3.71 0.17
C GLY A 54 9.87 -2.58 -0.79
N SER A 55 9.15 -1.44 -0.81
CA SER A 55 9.49 -0.26 -1.63
C SER A 55 9.98 0.92 -0.77
N PRO A 56 10.96 1.72 -1.21
CA PRO A 56 11.27 3.00 -0.58
C PRO A 56 10.06 3.93 -0.73
N TYR A 57 9.63 4.52 0.38
CA TYR A 57 8.43 5.35 0.42
C TYR A 57 8.77 6.78 0.81
N THR A 58 8.01 7.72 0.24
CA THR A 58 8.10 9.14 0.55
C THR A 58 7.18 9.47 1.72
N HIS A 59 7.77 9.83 2.86
CA HIS A 59 7.03 10.35 4.02
C HIS A 59 6.24 11.61 3.64
N MET A 60 4.90 11.55 3.79
CA MET A 60 3.98 12.68 3.53
C MET A 60 4.23 13.88 4.46
N GLN A 61 4.91 13.64 5.59
CA GLN A 61 5.30 14.68 6.53
C GLN A 61 6.59 15.43 6.14
N SER A 62 7.25 15.06 5.03
CA SER A 62 8.49 15.70 4.57
C SER A 62 8.37 17.22 4.37
N VAL A 63 7.17 17.74 4.05
CA VAL A 63 6.89 19.18 3.98
C VAL A 63 7.22 19.88 5.29
N TRP A 64 6.74 19.32 6.41
CA TRP A 64 6.93 19.90 7.74
C TRP A 64 8.37 19.78 8.21
N TYR A 65 9.05 18.68 7.86
CA TYR A 65 10.45 18.51 8.18
C TYR A 65 11.33 19.48 7.40
N PHE A 66 11.03 19.74 6.12
CA PHE A 66 11.77 20.71 5.32
C PHE A 66 11.50 22.15 5.78
N ALA A 67 10.26 22.49 6.13
CA ALA A 67 9.97 23.76 6.81
C ALA A 67 10.76 23.88 8.13
N GLY A 68 10.87 22.78 8.87
CA GLY A 68 11.68 22.67 10.07
C GLY A 68 13.19 22.85 9.83
N VAL A 69 13.74 22.38 8.71
CA VAL A 69 15.14 22.65 8.29
C VAL A 69 15.40 24.15 8.25
N LEU A 70 14.42 24.93 7.75
CA LEU A 70 14.53 26.37 7.60
C LEU A 70 14.32 27.15 8.90
N LEU A 71 13.49 26.64 9.81
CA LEU A 71 13.02 27.40 10.97
C LEU A 71 13.66 26.98 12.30
N LEU A 72 13.97 25.70 12.46
CA LEU A 72 14.31 25.12 13.77
C LEU A 72 15.79 24.79 13.87
N PRO A 73 16.42 24.99 15.04
CA PRO A 73 17.71 24.38 15.32
C PRO A 73 17.57 22.86 15.34
N LEU A 74 18.64 22.14 14.95
CA LEU A 74 18.62 20.70 14.76
C LEU A 74 18.03 19.89 15.94
N PRO A 75 18.28 20.22 17.23
CA PRO A 75 17.68 19.49 18.34
C PRO A 75 16.14 19.55 18.35
N LEU A 76 15.55 20.72 18.08
CA LEU A 76 14.10 20.87 18.00
C LEU A 76 13.52 20.21 16.76
N LEU A 77 14.26 20.24 15.65
CA LEU A 77 13.86 19.53 14.43
C LEU A 77 13.85 18.01 14.62
N ALA A 78 14.85 17.46 15.31
CA ALA A 78 14.85 16.05 15.64
C ALA A 78 13.75 15.70 16.63
N LEU A 79 13.47 16.55 17.61
CA LEU A 79 12.32 16.39 18.51
C LEU A 79 11.00 16.36 17.72
N LEU A 80 10.83 17.27 16.74
CA LEU A 80 9.66 17.28 15.86
C LEU A 80 9.51 15.94 15.12
N ILE A 81 10.59 15.44 14.51
CA ILE A 81 10.58 14.15 13.80
C ILE A 81 10.23 13.01 14.76
N VAL A 82 10.86 12.93 15.92
CA VAL A 82 10.61 11.87 16.91
C VAL A 82 9.16 11.89 17.38
N LEU A 83 8.61 13.07 17.72
CA LEU A 83 7.22 13.20 18.13
C LEU A 83 6.26 12.83 17.00
N SER A 84 6.55 13.24 15.77
CA SER A 84 5.70 12.90 14.63
C SER A 84 5.69 11.39 14.33
N PHE A 85 6.85 10.72 14.33
CA PHE A 85 6.93 9.26 14.16
C PHE A 85 6.28 8.51 15.34
N THR A 86 6.41 9.03 16.56
CA THR A 86 5.74 8.48 17.74
C THR A 86 4.22 8.61 17.60
N HIS A 87 3.74 9.75 17.11
CA HIS A 87 2.33 9.96 16.86
C HIS A 87 1.78 9.04 15.75
N GLU A 88 2.53 8.85 14.65
CA GLU A 88 2.23 7.86 13.62
C GLU A 88 2.16 6.43 14.18
N TRP A 89 3.07 6.06 15.10
CA TRP A 89 3.05 4.76 15.76
C TRP A 89 1.72 4.47 16.47
N PHE A 90 1.21 5.43 17.24
CA PHE A 90 -0.03 5.24 17.99
C PHE A 90 -1.29 5.33 17.13
N ARG A 91 -1.29 6.16 16.08
CA ARG A 91 -2.49 6.45 15.29
C ARG A 91 -2.63 5.56 14.04
N VAL A 92 -1.52 5.33 13.35
CA VAL A 92 -1.51 4.57 12.09
C VAL A 92 -1.16 3.11 12.35
N PHE A 93 -0.13 2.84 13.16
CA PHE A 93 0.55 1.54 13.16
C PHE A 93 0.13 0.52 14.23
N ARG A 94 -0.72 0.86 15.22
CA ARG A 94 -1.24 0.01 16.35
C ARG A 94 -0.83 -1.50 16.34
N GLY A 95 0.44 -1.80 16.52
CA GLY A 95 0.99 -3.17 16.61
C GLY A 95 1.22 -3.94 15.30
N GLN A 96 0.94 -3.37 14.13
CA GLN A 96 1.15 -4.01 12.82
C GLN A 96 2.54 -3.71 12.22
N ALA A 97 3.19 -2.62 12.63
CA ALA A 97 4.50 -2.25 12.12
C ALA A 97 5.66 -2.78 12.98
N ILE A 98 6.79 -3.06 12.32
CA ILE A 98 8.01 -3.52 12.98
C ILE A 98 8.77 -2.31 13.55
N ALA A 99 8.86 -2.21 14.88
CA ALA A 99 9.38 -1.04 15.60
C ALA A 99 10.77 -0.58 15.12
N TYR A 100 11.73 -1.50 14.97
CA TYR A 100 13.10 -1.12 14.59
C TYR A 100 13.17 -0.47 13.20
N ARG A 101 12.27 -0.83 12.27
CA ARG A 101 12.23 -0.19 10.94
C ARG A 101 11.83 1.27 11.05
N LYS A 102 10.86 1.60 11.90
CA LYS A 102 10.39 2.98 12.09
C LYS A 102 11.42 3.82 12.84
N VAL A 103 12.11 3.24 13.84
CA VAL A 103 13.25 3.90 14.51
C VAL A 103 14.36 4.18 13.50
N PHE A 104 14.71 3.21 12.65
CA PHE A 104 15.68 3.41 11.58
C PHE A 104 15.26 4.53 10.62
N SER A 105 14.02 4.52 10.14
CA SER A 105 13.49 5.58 9.27
C SER A 105 13.52 6.97 9.92
N ALA A 106 13.16 7.08 11.20
CA ALA A 106 13.28 8.34 11.92
C ALA A 106 14.74 8.81 11.97
N ALA A 107 15.68 7.92 12.28
CA ALA A 107 17.10 8.22 12.33
C ALA A 107 17.67 8.67 10.96
N THR A 108 17.26 8.03 9.85
CA THR A 108 17.68 8.44 8.50
C THR A 108 17.14 9.81 8.13
N VAL A 109 15.89 10.11 8.50
CA VAL A 109 15.29 11.44 8.29
C VAL A 109 16.04 12.51 9.10
N VAL A 110 16.39 12.23 10.35
CA VAL A 110 17.18 13.18 11.18
C VAL A 110 18.55 13.47 10.56
N LEU A 111 19.27 12.44 10.09
CA LEU A 111 20.55 12.64 9.39
C LEU A 111 20.38 13.43 8.09
N ALA A 112 19.31 13.17 7.34
CA ALA A 112 19.03 13.87 6.11
C ALA A 112 18.73 15.36 6.32
N VAL A 113 17.91 15.70 7.32
CA VAL A 113 17.64 17.13 7.63
C VAL A 113 18.88 17.83 8.18
N GLY A 114 19.72 17.11 8.95
CA GLY A 114 21.03 17.61 9.37
C GLY A 114 21.94 17.94 8.19
N ALA A 115 22.00 17.07 7.18
CA ALA A 115 22.72 17.35 5.93
C ALA A 115 22.15 18.57 5.19
N GLY A 116 20.84 18.76 5.19
CA GLY A 116 20.19 19.97 4.66
C GLY A 116 20.63 21.24 5.40
N GLN A 117 20.71 21.20 6.74
CA GLN A 117 21.18 22.33 7.54
C GLN A 117 22.68 22.60 7.38
N LEU A 118 23.51 21.56 7.23
CA LEU A 118 24.93 21.71 6.90
C LEU A 118 25.12 22.37 5.53
N ALA A 119 24.27 22.03 4.56
CA ALA A 119 24.27 22.71 3.27
C ALA A 119 23.94 24.20 3.44
N PHE A 120 22.92 24.57 4.21
CA PHE A 120 22.64 25.98 4.50
C PHE A 120 23.79 26.70 5.22
N ALA A 121 24.39 26.05 6.23
CA ALA A 121 25.53 26.61 6.95
C ALA A 121 26.75 26.86 6.04
N ALA A 122 26.90 26.10 4.94
CA ALA A 122 27.94 26.34 3.95
C ALA A 122 27.69 27.59 3.08
N PHE A 123 26.41 27.92 2.80
CA PHE A 123 26.03 29.14 2.07
C PHE A 123 25.98 30.37 2.97
N PHE A 124 25.63 30.20 4.24
CA PHE A 124 25.47 31.27 5.23
C PHE A 124 26.35 30.98 6.46
N PRO A 125 27.69 31.13 6.36
CA PRO A 125 28.60 30.86 7.46
C PRO A 125 28.30 31.77 8.65
N GLY A 126 28.14 31.19 9.84
CA GLY A 126 27.76 31.93 11.06
C GLY A 126 26.27 32.22 11.20
N GLY A 127 25.46 31.91 10.17
CA GLY A 127 24.00 31.92 10.23
C GLY A 127 23.48 30.69 10.98
N GLY A 128 22.69 30.91 12.03
CA GLY A 128 21.90 29.86 12.68
C GLY A 128 20.46 29.85 12.16
N ALA A 129 19.69 28.82 12.54
CA ALA A 129 18.25 28.86 12.32
C ALA A 129 17.63 30.08 13.04
N PRO A 130 16.68 30.81 12.41
CA PRO A 130 16.03 30.47 11.15
C PRO A 130 16.87 30.86 9.92
N TYR A 131 17.10 29.89 9.03
CA TYR A 131 17.67 30.14 7.71
C TYR A 131 16.67 30.84 6.79
N ALA A 132 15.36 30.66 7.01
CA ALA A 132 14.31 31.33 6.23
C ALA A 132 14.48 32.86 6.17
N ALA A 133 14.98 33.49 7.24
CA ALA A 133 15.20 34.94 7.30
C ALA A 133 16.44 35.42 6.52
N GLN A 134 17.26 34.49 6.01
CA GLN A 134 18.51 34.77 5.29
C GLN A 134 18.37 34.45 3.79
N LEU A 135 17.21 33.95 3.36
CA LEU A 135 16.96 33.52 1.99
C LEU A 135 16.51 34.69 1.13
N ASP A 136 17.48 35.44 0.61
CA ASP A 136 17.23 36.51 -0.36
C ASP A 136 17.90 36.25 -1.71
N GLY A 137 17.22 36.68 -2.78
CA GLY A 137 17.73 36.68 -4.15
C GLY A 137 18.07 35.30 -4.73
N PRO A 138 18.83 35.27 -5.84
CA PRO A 138 19.18 34.02 -6.54
C PRO A 138 20.02 33.04 -5.69
N LEU A 139 20.85 33.57 -4.78
CA LEU A 139 21.69 32.75 -3.91
C LEU A 139 20.84 31.94 -2.93
N GLY A 140 19.81 32.55 -2.33
CA GLY A 140 18.86 31.84 -1.46
C GLY A 140 18.15 30.70 -2.21
N ALA A 141 17.75 30.93 -3.46
CA ALA A 141 17.14 29.89 -4.28
C ALA A 141 18.10 28.71 -4.53
N VAL A 142 19.37 28.98 -4.84
CA VAL A 142 20.40 27.94 -4.99
C VAL A 142 20.61 27.19 -3.68
N ALA A 143 20.68 27.89 -2.54
CA ALA A 143 20.86 27.28 -1.23
C ALA A 143 19.70 26.31 -0.89
N VAL A 144 18.46 26.69 -1.16
CA VAL A 144 17.27 25.82 -0.97
C VAL A 144 17.34 24.58 -1.84
N ILE A 145 17.73 24.72 -3.11
CA ILE A 145 17.89 23.58 -4.03
C ILE A 145 18.98 22.64 -3.53
N VAL A 146 20.14 23.17 -3.16
CA VAL A 146 21.27 22.35 -2.67
C VAL A 146 20.91 21.66 -1.35
N ALA A 147 20.25 22.35 -0.41
CA ALA A 147 19.79 21.75 0.83
C ALA A 147 18.74 20.64 0.60
N GLY A 148 17.78 20.87 -0.32
CA GLY A 148 16.81 19.86 -0.72
C GLY A 148 17.45 18.64 -1.38
N LEU A 149 18.46 18.83 -2.23
CA LEU A 149 19.24 17.75 -2.82
C LEU A 149 20.07 17.00 -1.77
N ALA A 150 20.72 17.69 -0.84
CA ALA A 150 21.48 17.08 0.25
C ALA A 150 20.58 16.20 1.13
N TYR A 151 19.44 16.75 1.58
CA TYR A 151 18.40 16.02 2.30
C TYR A 151 17.99 14.75 1.54
N ARG A 152 17.67 14.89 0.25
CA ARG A 152 17.20 13.78 -0.57
C ARG A 152 18.28 12.72 -0.78
N MET A 153 19.50 13.11 -1.13
CA MET A 153 20.60 12.18 -1.41
C MET A 153 20.95 11.38 -0.15
N VAL A 154 21.03 12.02 1.01
CA VAL A 154 21.34 11.33 2.27
C VAL A 154 20.22 10.39 2.67
N ASN A 155 18.96 10.84 2.69
CA ASN A 155 17.84 9.98 3.07
C ASN A 155 17.75 8.77 2.13
N TYR A 156 17.88 9.01 0.83
CA TYR A 156 17.76 7.97 -0.18
C TYR A 156 18.92 6.97 -0.14
N ALA A 157 20.16 7.44 -0.01
CA ALA A 157 21.32 6.56 0.10
C ALA A 157 21.22 5.63 1.32
N LEU A 158 20.75 6.15 2.47
CA LEU A 158 20.58 5.37 3.68
C LEU A 158 19.45 4.34 3.55
N VAL A 159 18.28 4.74 3.05
CA VAL A 159 17.12 3.85 2.92
C VAL A 159 17.34 2.80 1.84
N VAL A 160 17.76 3.20 0.64
CA VAL A 160 18.01 2.25 -0.47
C VAL A 160 19.20 1.36 -0.14
N GLY A 161 20.26 1.91 0.45
CA GLY A 161 21.40 1.14 0.93
C GLY A 161 20.98 0.06 1.93
N ALA A 162 20.11 0.39 2.89
CA ALA A 162 19.60 -0.58 3.85
C ALA A 162 18.71 -1.66 3.19
N ILE A 163 17.86 -1.29 2.22
CA ILE A 163 17.03 -2.25 1.48
C ILE A 163 17.90 -3.24 0.69
N VAL A 164 18.88 -2.74 -0.06
CA VAL A 164 19.79 -3.56 -0.86
C VAL A 164 20.67 -4.46 0.03
N ALA A 165 21.17 -3.93 1.14
CA ALA A 165 21.95 -4.71 2.11
C ALA A 165 21.11 -5.81 2.79
N SER A 166 19.83 -5.55 3.05
CA SER A 166 18.93 -6.51 3.70
C SER A 166 18.37 -7.55 2.72
N ASN A 167 18.24 -7.20 1.42
CA ASN A 167 17.70 -8.05 0.36
C ASN A 167 18.59 -8.04 -0.90
N PRO A 168 19.72 -8.77 -0.90
CA PRO A 168 20.69 -8.74 -1.99
C PRO A 168 20.16 -9.26 -3.33
N GLU A 169 19.09 -10.06 -3.32
CA GLU A 169 18.50 -10.64 -4.53
C GLU A 169 17.59 -9.67 -5.29
N GLN A 170 17.23 -8.52 -4.71
CA GLN A 170 16.43 -7.52 -5.40
C GLN A 170 17.32 -6.57 -6.20
N PRO A 171 17.07 -6.38 -7.51
CA PRO A 171 17.85 -5.46 -8.32
C PRO A 171 17.66 -4.02 -7.83
N ALA A 172 18.78 -3.31 -7.58
CA ALA A 172 18.80 -1.95 -7.06
C ALA A 172 17.87 -0.98 -7.81
N ARG A 173 17.65 -1.20 -9.12
CA ARG A 173 16.73 -0.40 -9.95
C ARG A 173 15.27 -0.44 -9.47
N LYS A 174 14.81 -1.55 -8.89
CA LYS A 174 13.47 -1.62 -8.27
C LYS A 174 13.40 -0.86 -6.95
N ALA A 175 14.51 -0.83 -6.22
CA ALA A 175 14.64 -0.02 -5.01
C ALA A 175 14.79 1.48 -5.31
N LEU A 176 14.83 1.93 -6.57
CA LEU A 176 14.92 3.36 -6.88
C LEU A 176 13.56 4.09 -6.85
N GLY A 177 12.44 3.37 -6.79
CA GLY A 177 11.08 3.95 -6.84
C GLY A 177 10.69 4.47 -8.23
N HIS A 178 9.45 4.96 -8.37
CA HIS A 178 8.94 5.49 -9.64
C HIS A 178 9.29 6.98 -9.82
N ALA A 179 9.35 7.45 -11.07
CA ALA A 179 9.60 8.87 -11.37
C ALA A 179 8.54 9.81 -10.78
N SER A 180 7.29 9.34 -10.65
CA SER A 180 6.20 10.05 -9.98
C SER A 180 6.51 10.34 -8.51
N ASP A 181 7.17 9.42 -7.82
CA ASP A 181 7.49 9.57 -6.39
C ASP A 181 8.52 10.69 -6.18
N GLN A 182 9.41 10.88 -7.16
CA GLN A 182 10.42 11.93 -7.15
C GLN A 182 9.79 13.33 -7.31
N LEU A 183 8.70 13.45 -8.07
CA LEU A 183 7.97 14.71 -8.22
C LEU A 183 7.24 15.09 -6.92
N ILE A 184 6.68 14.11 -6.21
CA ILE A 184 6.03 14.33 -4.91
C ILE A 184 7.04 14.87 -3.89
N ILE A 185 8.26 14.31 -3.87
CA ILE A 185 9.34 14.80 -3.01
C ILE A 185 9.78 16.23 -3.40
N ALA A 186 9.94 16.51 -4.69
CA ALA A 186 10.32 17.85 -5.14
C ALA A 186 9.25 18.90 -4.76
N ALA A 187 7.97 18.53 -4.92
CA ALA A 187 6.85 19.36 -4.48
C ALA A 187 6.86 19.57 -2.96
N SER A 188 7.25 18.56 -2.17
CA SER A 188 7.30 18.70 -0.71
C SER A 188 8.40 19.66 -0.22
N VAL A 189 9.56 19.66 -0.88
CA VAL A 189 10.62 20.66 -0.65
C VAL A 189 10.14 22.07 -0.96
N GLY A 190 9.51 22.28 -2.13
CA GLY A 190 8.98 23.59 -2.53
C GLY A 190 7.90 24.10 -1.58
N LEU A 191 6.99 23.22 -1.15
CA LEU A 191 5.94 23.58 -0.20
C LEU A 191 6.49 23.83 1.21
N GLY A 192 7.49 23.05 1.64
CA GLY A 192 8.21 23.27 2.89
C GLY A 192 8.96 24.59 2.91
N TYR A 193 9.53 25.01 1.77
CA TYR A 193 10.12 26.34 1.60
C TYR A 193 9.07 27.44 1.80
N ALA A 194 7.93 27.34 1.11
CA ALA A 194 6.86 28.32 1.26
C ALA A 194 6.38 28.40 2.73
N VAL A 195 6.13 27.26 3.37
CA VAL A 195 5.76 27.21 4.78
C VAL A 195 6.82 27.85 5.67
N GLY A 196 8.09 27.52 5.46
CA GLY A 196 9.21 28.08 6.21
C GLY A 196 9.25 29.61 6.14
N VAL A 197 9.27 30.18 4.94
CA VAL A 197 9.38 31.63 4.72
C VAL A 197 8.16 32.37 5.27
N PHE A 198 6.94 31.95 4.93
CA PHE A 198 5.74 32.66 5.37
C PHE A 198 5.52 32.60 6.88
N THR A 199 6.01 31.56 7.56
CA THR A 199 5.87 31.43 9.01
C THR A 199 6.72 32.44 9.78
N VAL A 200 7.87 32.86 9.22
CA VAL A 200 8.72 33.89 9.85
C VAL A 200 8.00 35.23 9.87
N ASP A 201 7.52 35.69 8.70
CA ASP A 201 6.95 37.03 8.56
C ASP A 201 5.48 37.11 8.99
N ARG A 202 4.71 36.04 8.74
CA ARG A 202 3.26 35.99 8.93
C ARG A 202 2.84 34.64 9.55
N PRO A 203 3.12 34.40 10.85
CA PRO A 203 2.79 33.15 11.52
C PRO A 203 1.29 32.79 11.43
N TRP A 204 0.42 33.80 11.36
CA TRP A 204 -1.03 33.64 11.22
C TRP A 204 -1.47 33.02 9.89
N SER A 205 -0.58 32.93 8.89
CA SER A 205 -0.85 32.25 7.61
C SER A 205 -0.82 30.72 7.72
N MET A 206 -0.36 30.16 8.84
CA MET A 206 -0.22 28.71 9.04
C MET A 206 -1.50 27.91 8.76
N PRO A 207 -2.70 28.30 9.23
CA PRO A 207 -3.93 27.56 8.90
C PRO A 207 -4.22 27.51 7.40
N ILE A 208 -3.95 28.60 6.67
CA ILE A 208 -4.15 28.69 5.22
C ILE A 208 -3.17 27.76 4.49
N LEU A 209 -1.91 27.79 4.90
CA LEU A 209 -0.87 26.92 4.34
C LEU A 209 -1.15 25.45 4.65
N LEU A 210 -1.60 25.13 5.85
CA LEU A 210 -2.01 23.78 6.25
C LEU A 210 -3.16 23.27 5.37
N VAL A 211 -4.20 24.08 5.14
CA VAL A 211 -5.30 23.73 4.23
C VAL A 211 -4.78 23.51 2.81
N THR A 212 -3.84 24.34 2.34
CA THR A 212 -3.22 24.20 1.01
C THR A 212 -2.44 22.88 0.89
N VAL A 213 -1.62 22.57 1.90
CA VAL A 213 -0.85 21.31 1.99
C VAL A 213 -1.79 20.12 2.00
N LEU A 214 -2.87 20.18 2.78
CA LEU A 214 -3.89 19.15 2.85
C LEU A 214 -4.59 18.96 1.51
N ALA A 215 -5.10 20.03 0.91
CA ALA A 215 -5.80 19.98 -0.37
C ALA A 215 -4.91 19.39 -1.47
N LEU A 216 -3.64 19.83 -1.55
CA LEU A 216 -2.69 19.33 -2.53
C LEU A 216 -2.37 17.85 -2.32
N HIS A 217 -2.05 17.43 -1.09
CA HIS A 217 -1.76 16.02 -0.81
C HIS A 217 -2.98 15.13 -1.01
N MET A 218 -4.16 15.53 -0.53
CA MET A 218 -5.39 14.78 -0.73
C MET A 218 -5.71 14.67 -2.22
N GLY A 219 -5.61 15.77 -2.98
CA GLY A 219 -5.88 15.80 -4.42
C GLY A 219 -4.91 14.95 -5.24
N LEU A 220 -3.60 14.99 -4.91
CA LEU A 220 -2.58 14.20 -5.61
C LEU A 220 -2.65 12.71 -5.28
N LEU A 221 -3.15 12.35 -4.10
CA LEU A 221 -3.17 10.96 -3.65
C LEU A 221 -4.53 10.28 -3.85
N LEU A 222 -5.62 11.02 -3.99
CA LEU A 222 -6.96 10.48 -4.25
C LEU A 222 -7.01 9.49 -5.42
N PRO A 223 -6.28 9.69 -6.55
CA PRO A 223 -6.24 8.70 -7.63
C PRO A 223 -5.53 7.40 -7.24
N GLN A 224 -4.48 7.47 -6.42
CA GLN A 224 -3.76 6.29 -5.90
C GLN A 224 -4.65 5.52 -4.91
N PHE A 225 -5.47 6.23 -4.11
CA PHE A 225 -6.42 5.61 -3.19
C PHE A 225 -7.59 4.96 -3.88
N ARG A 226 -8.10 5.52 -4.97
CA ARG A 226 -9.10 4.83 -5.79
C ARG A 226 -8.56 3.45 -6.16
N ILE A 227 -7.35 3.36 -6.70
CA ILE A 227 -6.74 2.08 -7.10
C ILE A 227 -6.60 1.08 -5.94
N ALA A 228 -6.18 1.53 -4.74
CA ALA A 228 -6.05 0.63 -3.58
C ALA A 228 -7.39 0.28 -2.92
N ALA A 229 -8.41 1.12 -3.06
CA ALA A 229 -9.78 0.86 -2.61
C ALA A 229 -10.52 -0.12 -3.53
N HIS A 230 -10.08 -0.25 -4.78
CA HIS A 230 -10.71 -1.09 -5.80
C HIS A 230 -10.46 -2.59 -5.63
N THR A 231 -9.88 -3.04 -4.52
CA THR A 231 -9.71 -4.46 -4.19
C THR A 231 -10.31 -4.79 -2.84
N ASP A 232 -11.19 -5.79 -2.81
CA ASP A 232 -11.78 -6.33 -1.59
C ASP A 232 -10.69 -6.97 -0.72
N SER A 233 -10.57 -6.50 0.53
CA SER A 233 -9.49 -6.89 1.44
C SER A 233 -9.54 -8.35 1.88
N LYS A 234 -10.70 -9.01 1.77
CA LYS A 234 -10.86 -10.42 2.16
C LYS A 234 -10.53 -11.37 1.03
N THR A 235 -10.91 -11.05 -0.20
CA THR A 235 -10.79 -11.95 -1.36
C THR A 235 -9.66 -11.58 -2.33
N GLY A 236 -9.17 -10.34 -2.27
CA GLY A 236 -8.20 -9.80 -3.23
C GLY A 236 -8.75 -9.60 -4.64
N LEU A 237 -10.05 -9.84 -4.86
CA LEU A 237 -10.76 -9.49 -6.09
C LEU A 237 -11.08 -8.01 -6.10
N VAL A 238 -11.52 -7.49 -7.24
CA VAL A 238 -11.89 -6.08 -7.33
C VAL A 238 -13.24 -5.82 -6.66
N ASP A 239 -13.42 -4.63 -6.09
CA ASP A 239 -14.67 -4.25 -5.44
C ASP A 239 -15.80 -4.02 -6.46
N ALA A 240 -17.04 -3.96 -5.96
CA ALA A 240 -18.24 -3.77 -6.79
C ALA A 240 -18.20 -2.46 -7.59
N ALA A 241 -17.67 -1.39 -6.99
CA ALA A 241 -17.58 -0.07 -7.62
C ALA A 241 -16.65 -0.08 -8.83
N TRP A 242 -15.45 -0.64 -8.69
CA TRP A 242 -14.51 -0.75 -9.78
C TRP A 242 -14.94 -1.74 -10.84
N TRP A 243 -15.52 -2.87 -10.42
CA TRP A 243 -16.08 -3.83 -11.35
C TRP A 243 -17.14 -3.16 -12.23
N SER A 244 -18.04 -2.36 -11.63
CA SER A 244 -19.09 -1.62 -12.35
C SER A 244 -18.53 -0.61 -13.35
N ASP A 245 -17.55 0.20 -12.93
CA ASP A 245 -16.88 1.19 -13.78
C ASP A 245 -16.21 0.51 -15.00
N ARG A 246 -15.45 -0.56 -14.75
CA ARG A 246 -14.80 -1.32 -15.82
C ARG A 246 -15.80 -2.08 -16.70
N ALA A 247 -16.89 -2.57 -16.15
CA ALA A 247 -17.95 -3.22 -16.91
C ALA A 247 -18.64 -2.23 -17.86
N ALA A 248 -18.88 -0.99 -17.41
CA ALA A 248 -19.41 0.08 -18.25
C ALA A 248 -18.46 0.39 -19.43
N ASP A 249 -17.16 0.55 -19.16
CA ASP A 249 -16.15 0.77 -20.21
C ASP A 249 -16.13 -0.35 -21.26
N GLN A 250 -16.21 -1.62 -20.82
CA GLN A 250 -16.23 -2.78 -21.70
C GLN A 250 -17.53 -2.88 -22.48
N LEU A 251 -18.67 -2.57 -21.87
CA LEU A 251 -19.96 -2.55 -22.54
C LEU A 251 -19.98 -1.50 -23.66
N ASP A 252 -19.47 -0.30 -23.39
CA ASP A 252 -19.36 0.76 -24.39
C ASP A 252 -18.39 0.41 -25.51
N ARG A 253 -17.27 -0.25 -25.18
CA ARG A 253 -16.34 -0.78 -26.18
C ARG A 253 -16.99 -1.86 -27.05
N ALA A 254 -17.77 -2.75 -26.44
CA ALA A 254 -18.45 -3.82 -27.15
C ALA A 254 -19.55 -3.29 -28.07
N ARG A 255 -20.32 -2.29 -27.63
CA ARG A 255 -21.27 -1.54 -28.46
C ARG A 255 -20.60 -0.95 -29.70
N ARG A 256 -19.47 -0.26 -29.53
CA ARG A 256 -18.71 0.33 -30.65
C ARG A 256 -18.15 -0.71 -31.62
N LEU A 257 -17.82 -1.90 -31.14
CA LEU A 257 -17.22 -2.97 -31.95
C LEU A 257 -18.23 -4.02 -32.42
N ALA A 258 -19.55 -3.80 -32.19
CA ALA A 258 -20.61 -4.77 -32.44
C ALA A 258 -20.29 -6.17 -31.88
N ARG A 259 -19.80 -6.21 -30.64
CA ARG A 259 -19.49 -7.44 -29.89
C ARG A 259 -20.46 -7.61 -28.73
N THR A 260 -20.65 -8.86 -28.34
CA THR A 260 -21.40 -9.26 -27.16
C THR A 260 -20.52 -9.29 -25.91
N VAL A 261 -21.12 -9.04 -24.76
CA VAL A 261 -20.51 -9.15 -23.44
C VAL A 261 -21.46 -9.96 -22.57
N GLY A 262 -20.89 -10.86 -21.79
CA GLY A 262 -21.59 -11.65 -20.79
C GLY A 262 -21.35 -11.16 -19.38
N VAL A 263 -22.34 -11.29 -18.51
CA VAL A 263 -22.20 -11.10 -17.06
C VAL A 263 -22.73 -12.34 -16.36
N LEU A 264 -21.94 -12.89 -15.44
CA LEU A 264 -22.34 -13.96 -14.53
C LEU A 264 -22.37 -13.39 -13.11
N MET A 265 -23.50 -13.53 -12.44
CA MET A 265 -23.64 -13.25 -11.01
C MET A 265 -23.62 -14.59 -10.25
N ILE A 266 -22.84 -14.65 -9.18
CA ILE A 266 -22.63 -15.85 -8.37
C ILE A 266 -22.97 -15.47 -6.93
N ASP A 267 -23.85 -16.22 -6.31
CA ASP A 267 -24.20 -16.09 -4.89
C ASP A 267 -23.79 -17.38 -4.15
N LEU A 268 -23.34 -17.28 -2.89
CA LEU A 268 -23.01 -18.45 -2.08
C LEU A 268 -24.21 -18.88 -1.24
N ASP A 269 -24.85 -19.97 -1.67
CA ASP A 269 -25.96 -20.56 -0.93
C ASP A 269 -25.59 -20.88 0.53
N HIS A 270 -26.48 -20.54 1.46
CA HIS A 270 -26.37 -20.84 2.90
C HIS A 270 -25.10 -20.28 3.57
N PHE A 271 -24.43 -19.27 3.01
CA PHE A 271 -23.20 -18.72 3.61
C PHE A 271 -23.41 -18.13 5.02
N LYS A 272 -24.61 -17.60 5.29
CA LYS A 272 -25.01 -17.21 6.66
C LYS A 272 -24.92 -18.37 7.66
N GLU A 273 -25.37 -19.57 7.30
CA GLU A 273 -25.31 -20.74 8.19
C GLU A 273 -23.87 -21.15 8.50
N VAL A 274 -22.96 -20.99 7.53
CA VAL A 274 -21.53 -21.22 7.74
C VAL A 274 -20.98 -20.22 8.77
N ASN A 275 -21.31 -18.94 8.64
CA ASN A 275 -20.91 -17.93 9.62
C ASN A 275 -21.47 -18.19 11.00
N ASP A 276 -22.74 -18.57 11.09
CA ASP A 276 -23.42 -18.80 12.37
C ASP A 276 -22.89 -20.06 13.08
N CYS A 277 -22.50 -21.10 12.32
CA CYS A 277 -22.00 -22.36 12.88
C CYS A 277 -20.50 -22.34 13.19
N TYR A 278 -19.68 -21.73 12.32
CA TYR A 278 -18.21 -21.79 12.38
C TYR A 278 -17.53 -20.45 12.65
N GLY A 279 -18.30 -19.37 12.75
CA GLY A 279 -17.83 -18.01 12.99
C GLY A 279 -17.35 -17.28 11.73
N HIS A 280 -17.35 -15.95 11.78
CA HIS A 280 -17.00 -15.09 10.64
C HIS A 280 -15.60 -15.33 10.07
N LEU A 281 -14.63 -15.74 10.88
CA LEU A 281 -13.27 -16.05 10.40
C LEU A 281 -13.27 -17.29 9.47
N ALA A 282 -14.15 -18.26 9.71
CA ALA A 282 -14.32 -19.40 8.82
C ALA A 282 -15.04 -18.99 7.54
N GLY A 283 -16.05 -18.12 7.62
CA GLY A 283 -16.68 -17.52 6.44
C GLY A 283 -15.70 -16.75 5.56
N ASP A 284 -14.79 -15.97 6.15
CA ASP A 284 -13.75 -15.25 5.41
C ASP A 284 -12.82 -16.21 4.66
N GLN A 285 -12.50 -17.38 5.24
CA GLN A 285 -11.71 -18.42 4.55
C GLN A 285 -12.48 -19.02 3.37
N VAL A 286 -13.80 -19.25 3.52
CA VAL A 286 -14.66 -19.75 2.44
C VAL A 286 -14.72 -18.73 1.30
N LEU A 287 -14.93 -17.45 1.60
CA LEU A 287 -14.93 -16.37 0.60
C LEU A 287 -13.60 -16.32 -0.16
N THR A 288 -12.47 -16.44 0.54
CA THR A 288 -11.13 -16.47 -0.07
C THR A 288 -10.98 -17.67 -1.02
N ALA A 289 -11.39 -18.86 -0.58
CA ALA A 289 -11.30 -20.07 -1.39
C ALA A 289 -12.18 -20.01 -2.64
N VAL A 290 -13.39 -19.47 -2.52
CA VAL A 290 -14.29 -19.28 -3.68
C VAL A 290 -13.72 -18.25 -4.64
N ALA A 291 -13.22 -17.13 -4.14
CA ALA A 291 -12.56 -16.12 -4.97
C ALA A 291 -11.41 -16.71 -5.81
N GLU A 292 -10.57 -17.54 -5.19
CA GLU A 292 -9.51 -18.25 -5.90
C GLU A 292 -10.07 -19.23 -6.94
N ALA A 293 -11.09 -20.00 -6.59
CA ALA A 293 -11.70 -20.97 -7.52
C ALA A 293 -12.29 -20.27 -8.76
N VAL A 294 -13.03 -19.16 -8.57
CA VAL A 294 -13.59 -18.36 -9.67
C VAL A 294 -12.46 -17.80 -10.53
N ARG A 295 -11.43 -17.21 -9.93
CA ARG A 295 -10.30 -16.63 -10.66
C ARG A 295 -9.54 -17.66 -11.52
N HIS A 296 -9.43 -18.91 -11.07
CA HIS A 296 -8.79 -19.99 -11.83
C HIS A 296 -9.70 -20.59 -12.91
N SER A 297 -11.00 -20.33 -12.85
CA SER A 297 -11.99 -20.87 -13.80
C SER A 297 -12.25 -19.95 -15.00
N VAL A 298 -11.78 -18.70 -14.94
CA VAL A 298 -11.99 -17.67 -15.97
C VAL A 298 -10.72 -17.40 -16.78
N ARG A 299 -10.86 -16.71 -17.92
CA ARG A 299 -9.73 -16.29 -18.76
C ARG A 299 -9.07 -15.05 -18.18
N SER A 300 -7.82 -14.79 -18.58
CA SER A 300 -7.08 -13.60 -18.13
C SER A 300 -7.67 -12.26 -18.59
N LEU A 301 -8.58 -12.28 -19.56
CA LEU A 301 -9.27 -11.10 -20.09
C LEU A 301 -10.62 -10.84 -19.40
N ASP A 302 -11.10 -11.80 -18.60
CA ASP A 302 -12.36 -11.70 -17.88
C ASP A 302 -12.15 -10.89 -16.60
N LEU A 303 -13.15 -10.12 -16.21
CA LEU A 303 -13.09 -9.26 -15.04
C LEU A 303 -13.93 -9.87 -13.92
N VAL A 304 -13.27 -10.27 -12.84
CA VAL A 304 -13.89 -10.91 -11.67
C VAL A 304 -13.84 -9.96 -10.49
N GLY A 305 -15.00 -9.63 -9.92
CA GLY A 305 -15.14 -8.78 -8.74
C GLY A 305 -16.02 -9.41 -7.68
N ARG A 306 -15.89 -8.91 -6.44
CA ARG A 306 -16.83 -9.21 -5.36
C ARG A 306 -17.90 -8.12 -5.33
N TRP A 307 -19.13 -8.51 -5.61
CA TRP A 307 -20.26 -7.58 -5.71
C TRP A 307 -20.83 -7.22 -4.34
N GLY A 308 -20.89 -8.20 -3.43
CA GLY A 308 -21.55 -8.07 -2.14
C GLY A 308 -20.92 -8.91 -1.04
N GLY A 309 -21.64 -9.06 0.07
CA GLY A 309 -21.19 -9.82 1.24
C GLY A 309 -20.84 -11.29 0.91
N GLU A 310 -21.64 -11.93 0.08
CA GLU A 310 -21.43 -13.32 -0.38
C GLU A 310 -21.60 -13.46 -1.91
N GLU A 311 -21.63 -12.32 -2.61
CA GLU A 311 -21.91 -12.26 -4.05
C GLU A 311 -20.64 -11.91 -4.84
N PHE A 312 -20.48 -12.55 -6.01
CA PHE A 312 -19.38 -12.35 -6.95
C PHE A 312 -19.94 -12.07 -8.35
N ALA A 313 -19.24 -11.21 -9.10
CA ALA A 313 -19.59 -10.85 -10.47
C ALA A 313 -18.43 -11.15 -11.42
N VAL A 314 -18.74 -11.76 -12.58
CA VAL A 314 -17.78 -12.02 -13.64
C VAL A 314 -18.28 -11.40 -14.94
N LEU A 315 -17.46 -10.53 -15.52
CA LEU A 315 -17.69 -9.98 -16.85
C LEU A 315 -16.83 -10.75 -17.85
N VAL A 316 -17.47 -11.28 -18.88
CA VAL A 316 -16.83 -12.09 -19.92
C VAL A 316 -16.96 -11.37 -21.26
N PRO A 317 -15.88 -10.75 -21.79
CA PRO A 317 -15.94 -10.03 -23.05
C PRO A 317 -15.98 -10.97 -24.25
N ALA A 318 -16.67 -10.57 -25.33
CA ALA A 318 -16.67 -11.25 -26.63
C ALA A 318 -17.16 -12.71 -26.58
N VAL A 319 -18.29 -12.94 -25.91
CA VAL A 319 -18.89 -14.28 -25.70
C VAL A 319 -20.04 -14.50 -26.67
N GLY A 320 -20.06 -15.63 -27.39
CA GLY A 320 -21.24 -16.05 -28.14
C GLY A 320 -22.35 -16.50 -27.20
N VAL A 321 -23.63 -16.29 -27.55
CA VAL A 321 -24.78 -16.59 -26.66
C VAL A 321 -24.74 -18.03 -26.10
N ASP A 322 -24.30 -18.99 -26.92
CA ASP A 322 -24.17 -20.41 -26.54
C ASP A 322 -23.08 -20.68 -25.48
N GLU A 323 -22.06 -19.83 -25.40
CA GLU A 323 -20.92 -19.96 -24.48
C GLU A 323 -21.24 -19.38 -23.10
N LEU A 324 -22.29 -18.55 -22.98
CA LEU A 324 -22.78 -18.00 -21.71
C LEU A 324 -23.68 -18.98 -20.93
N GLN A 325 -24.36 -19.88 -21.63
CA GLN A 325 -25.28 -20.88 -21.04
C GLN A 325 -24.57 -22.18 -20.64
N ALA A 326 -23.30 -22.34 -20.99
CA ALA A 326 -22.53 -23.50 -20.61
C ALA A 326 -22.10 -23.42 -19.12
N PRO A 327 -22.12 -24.53 -18.36
CA PRO A 327 -21.70 -24.51 -16.97
C PRO A 327 -20.27 -23.97 -16.81
N PRO A 328 -19.89 -23.32 -15.68
CA PRO A 328 -18.59 -22.68 -15.50
C PRO A 328 -17.38 -23.59 -15.80
N SER A 329 -17.54 -24.90 -15.61
CA SER A 329 -16.56 -25.94 -15.93
C SER A 329 -16.27 -26.12 -17.44
N ALA A 330 -17.12 -25.59 -18.32
CA ALA A 330 -16.99 -25.67 -19.77
C ALA A 330 -16.33 -24.42 -20.40
N CYS A 331 -16.40 -23.25 -19.74
CA CYS A 331 -15.94 -21.98 -20.30
C CYS A 331 -14.40 -21.86 -20.45
N GLY A 332 -13.66 -22.77 -19.80
CA GLY A 332 -12.20 -22.74 -19.71
C GLY A 332 -11.39 -23.58 -20.72
N ARG A 333 -11.96 -24.29 -21.70
CA ARG A 333 -11.17 -25.31 -22.45
C ARG A 333 -11.28 -25.43 -23.97
N ARG A 334 -11.83 -24.47 -24.71
CA ARG A 334 -11.75 -24.50 -26.19
C ARG A 334 -11.27 -23.18 -26.79
N PRO A 335 -10.07 -23.12 -27.40
CA PRO A 335 -9.76 -22.05 -28.33
C PRO A 335 -10.57 -22.31 -29.61
N GLY A 336 -11.71 -21.62 -29.76
CA GLY A 336 -12.38 -21.50 -31.06
C GLY A 336 -11.45 -20.79 -32.06
N PRO A 337 -11.42 -21.19 -33.34
CA PRO A 337 -10.48 -20.62 -34.29
C PRO A 337 -10.77 -19.13 -34.48
N LEU A 338 -9.81 -18.29 -34.11
CA LEU A 338 -9.75 -16.88 -34.50
C LEU A 338 -9.93 -16.81 -36.03
N ARG A 339 -11.14 -16.42 -36.48
CA ARG A 339 -11.38 -16.03 -37.86
C ARG A 339 -10.41 -14.89 -38.19
N ARG A 340 -9.39 -15.20 -39.00
CA ARG A 340 -8.45 -14.22 -39.52
C ARG A 340 -9.20 -13.29 -40.47
N HIS A 341 -9.33 -12.02 -40.10
CA HIS A 341 -9.71 -10.98 -41.05
C HIS A 341 -8.64 -10.87 -42.17
N PRO A 342 -9.03 -10.59 -43.42
CA PRO A 342 -8.08 -10.38 -44.51
C PRO A 342 -7.30 -9.09 -44.24
N ARG A 343 -5.96 -9.17 -44.25
CA ARG A 343 -5.10 -7.99 -44.22
C ARG A 343 -5.25 -7.22 -45.55
N PRO A 344 -5.28 -5.88 -45.54
CA PRO A 344 -5.18 -5.11 -46.78
C PRO A 344 -3.81 -5.35 -47.42
N ARG A 345 -3.78 -5.61 -48.72
CA ARG A 345 -2.55 -5.70 -49.52
C ARG A 345 -1.92 -4.31 -49.62
N GLY A 346 -0.72 -4.15 -49.07
CA GLY A 346 0.22 -3.07 -49.38
C GLY A 346 1.48 -3.63 -50.05
N PRO A 347 2.11 -2.92 -50.99
CA PRO A 347 3.14 -3.48 -51.88
C PRO A 347 4.54 -3.45 -51.26
N GLY A 348 5.43 -4.29 -51.79
CA GLY A 348 6.86 -3.97 -51.86
C GLY A 348 7.78 -4.66 -50.84
N ARG A 349 8.24 -5.84 -51.22
CA ARG A 349 9.52 -6.52 -50.90
C ARG A 349 10.57 -5.71 -50.12
N HIS A 350 11.15 -6.33 -49.07
CA HIS A 350 12.60 -6.51 -48.94
C HIS A 350 12.91 -7.78 -48.12
N ARG A 351 13.69 -8.69 -48.72
CA ARG A 351 14.14 -9.95 -48.12
C ARG A 351 15.37 -9.67 -47.23
N HIS A 352 15.32 -10.03 -45.96
CA HIS A 352 16.52 -10.30 -45.15
C HIS A 352 16.37 -11.65 -44.44
N ARG A 353 17.38 -12.52 -44.64
CA ARG A 353 17.51 -13.87 -44.06
C ARG A 353 17.69 -13.81 -42.53
N PRO A 354 17.17 -14.77 -41.75
CA PRO A 354 17.52 -14.88 -40.34
C PRO A 354 18.79 -15.71 -40.11
N HIS A 355 19.66 -15.21 -39.23
CA HIS A 355 20.82 -15.92 -38.68
C HIS A 355 20.40 -17.02 -37.70
N ARG A 356 21.15 -18.13 -37.73
CA ARG A 356 20.97 -19.35 -36.92
C ARG A 356 21.08 -19.10 -35.40
N LEU A 357 20.13 -19.68 -34.66
CA LEU A 357 20.14 -19.85 -33.20
C LEU A 357 21.19 -20.88 -32.76
N HIS A 358 22.09 -20.48 -31.85
CA HIS A 358 22.91 -21.41 -31.05
C HIS A 358 22.08 -21.99 -29.90
N ARG A 359 21.88 -23.31 -29.92
CA ARG A 359 21.34 -24.11 -28.82
C ARG A 359 22.26 -24.03 -27.59
N ARG A 360 21.76 -23.58 -26.45
CA ARG A 360 22.39 -23.81 -25.13
C ARG A 360 21.73 -25.01 -24.43
N ARG A 361 22.58 -25.92 -23.94
CA ARG A 361 22.23 -27.16 -23.20
C ARG A 361 21.62 -26.84 -21.82
N PRO A 362 20.76 -27.72 -21.24
CA PRO A 362 20.28 -27.57 -19.87
C PRO A 362 21.29 -28.13 -18.85
N LEU A 363 21.44 -27.43 -17.72
CA LEU A 363 22.19 -27.86 -16.52
C LEU A 363 21.35 -28.82 -15.64
N PRO A 364 21.98 -29.71 -14.84
CA PRO A 364 21.29 -30.77 -14.12
C PRO A 364 20.60 -30.30 -12.83
N ARG A 365 19.41 -30.85 -12.57
CA ARG A 365 18.59 -30.65 -11.36
C ARG A 365 19.29 -31.20 -10.11
N ARG A 366 19.60 -30.35 -9.13
CA ARG A 366 19.95 -30.78 -7.76
C ARG A 366 18.68 -31.08 -6.96
N ARG A 367 18.57 -32.31 -6.45
CA ARG A 367 17.54 -32.77 -5.48
C ARG A 367 17.67 -31.97 -4.17
N ARG A 368 16.63 -31.20 -3.79
CA ARG A 368 16.49 -30.68 -2.42
C ARG A 368 15.95 -31.79 -1.52
N ARG A 369 16.75 -32.20 -0.52
CA ARG A 369 16.31 -33.02 0.61
C ARG A 369 15.30 -32.22 1.44
N ALA A 370 14.11 -32.78 1.65
CA ALA A 370 13.12 -32.25 2.60
C ALA A 370 13.63 -32.45 4.04
N GLN A 371 13.85 -31.36 4.77
CA GLN A 371 14.06 -31.40 6.22
C GLN A 371 12.68 -31.39 6.89
N ARG A 372 12.37 -32.44 7.66
CA ARG A 372 11.19 -32.50 8.54
C ARG A 372 11.38 -31.55 9.72
N PRO A 373 10.34 -30.82 10.19
CA PRO A 373 10.43 -30.05 11.42
C PRO A 373 10.41 -30.97 12.66
N PRO A 374 11.02 -30.57 13.80
CA PRO A 374 11.05 -31.38 15.02
C PRO A 374 9.70 -31.34 15.77
N PRO A 375 9.39 -32.33 16.63
CA PRO A 375 8.11 -32.42 17.32
C PRO A 375 8.00 -31.40 18.46
N ARG A 376 6.81 -30.78 18.58
CA ARG A 376 6.44 -29.87 19.67
C ARG A 376 6.46 -30.60 21.02
N ARG A 377 7.29 -30.15 21.97
CA ARG A 377 7.25 -30.59 23.37
C ARG A 377 5.94 -30.12 24.03
N ARG A 378 5.13 -31.07 24.52
CA ARG A 378 3.98 -30.80 25.40
C ARG A 378 4.49 -30.25 26.73
N ARG A 379 4.02 -29.06 27.15
CA ARG A 379 4.23 -28.54 28.51
C ARG A 379 3.41 -29.39 29.49
N ARG A 380 4.07 -29.92 30.54
CA ARG A 380 3.41 -30.51 31.72
C ARG A 380 2.77 -29.40 32.56
N PRO A 381 1.60 -29.60 33.18
CA PRO A 381 1.03 -28.64 34.11
C PRO A 381 1.76 -28.70 35.46
N VAL A 382 1.94 -27.52 36.07
CA VAL A 382 2.50 -27.32 37.42
C VAL A 382 1.42 -27.70 38.46
N PRO A 383 1.74 -28.47 39.51
CA PRO A 383 0.77 -28.78 40.57
C PRO A 383 0.74 -27.65 41.61
N GLY A 384 -0.46 -27.18 41.95
CA GLY A 384 -0.68 -26.26 43.08
C GLY A 384 -1.34 -24.94 42.70
N GLN A 385 -2.62 -24.99 42.34
CA GLN A 385 -3.53 -23.85 42.48
C GLN A 385 -4.95 -24.40 42.70
N ALA A 386 -5.49 -24.14 43.88
CA ALA A 386 -6.84 -24.51 44.28
C ALA A 386 -7.89 -23.69 43.48
N PRO A 387 -9.02 -24.28 43.08
CA PRO A 387 -10.08 -23.53 42.41
C PRO A 387 -11.00 -22.84 43.43
N GLY A 388 -11.20 -21.52 43.27
CA GLY A 388 -12.26 -20.76 43.92
C GLY A 388 -13.67 -21.09 43.37
N PRO A 389 -14.75 -20.71 44.07
CA PRO A 389 -16.07 -21.29 43.86
C PRO A 389 -16.78 -20.76 42.61
N GLN A 390 -17.46 -21.67 41.90
CA GLN A 390 -18.39 -21.38 40.80
C GLN A 390 -19.75 -20.87 41.33
N PRO A 391 -20.44 -19.95 40.63
CA PRO A 391 -21.83 -19.68 40.89
C PRO A 391 -22.76 -20.66 40.15
N HIS A 392 -23.91 -20.91 40.80
CA HIS A 392 -24.91 -21.94 40.52
C HIS A 392 -25.52 -21.95 39.10
N ARG A 393 -25.71 -23.18 38.58
CA ARG A 393 -26.61 -23.52 37.48
C ARG A 393 -28.03 -23.77 38.01
N HIS A 394 -29.03 -23.17 37.39
CA HIS A 394 -30.43 -23.64 37.44
C HIS A 394 -30.89 -24.09 36.04
N GLY A 395 -31.59 -25.24 36.01
CA GLY A 395 -32.63 -25.53 35.02
C GLY A 395 -32.22 -26.28 33.75
N GLN A 396 -32.24 -27.62 33.80
CA GLN A 396 -32.55 -28.47 32.63
C GLN A 396 -34.07 -28.44 32.35
N PRO A 397 -34.54 -28.84 31.14
CA PRO A 397 -34.87 -30.25 30.96
C PRO A 397 -34.28 -30.88 29.69
N ARG A 398 -33.91 -32.16 29.86
CA ARG A 398 -33.46 -33.10 28.83
C ARG A 398 -34.62 -33.51 27.92
N HIS A 399 -34.37 -33.53 26.61
CA HIS A 399 -34.99 -34.53 25.73
C HIS A 399 -33.90 -35.29 24.96
N ARG A 400 -33.80 -36.59 25.27
CA ARG A 400 -33.08 -37.59 24.49
C ARG A 400 -33.83 -37.86 23.19
N ARG A 401 -33.17 -37.75 22.03
CA ARG A 401 -33.41 -38.62 20.86
C ARG A 401 -32.09 -38.87 20.12
N HIS A 402 -31.89 -40.13 19.74
CA HIS A 402 -30.78 -40.66 18.95
C HIS A 402 -30.68 -40.00 17.55
N PRO A 403 -29.51 -40.05 16.88
CA PRO A 403 -29.34 -39.49 15.55
C PRO A 403 -29.96 -40.41 14.49
N PRO A 404 -30.64 -39.89 13.46
CA PRO A 404 -30.94 -40.69 12.27
C PRO A 404 -29.71 -40.77 11.37
N ARG A 405 -29.58 -41.95 10.75
CA ARG A 405 -28.51 -42.35 9.83
C ARG A 405 -28.42 -41.44 8.61
N ALA A 406 -27.19 -41.30 8.11
CA ALA A 406 -26.87 -40.64 6.85
C ALA A 406 -27.67 -41.24 5.68
N HIS A 407 -28.51 -40.42 5.04
CA HIS A 407 -29.00 -40.67 3.70
C HIS A 407 -28.10 -39.94 2.71
N ARG A 408 -27.43 -40.73 1.87
CA ARG A 408 -26.75 -40.29 0.66
C ARG A 408 -27.83 -39.83 -0.32
N LEU A 409 -27.99 -38.52 -0.51
CA LEU A 409 -28.83 -37.94 -1.55
C LEU A 409 -28.02 -37.93 -2.85
N GLU A 410 -28.44 -38.78 -3.79
CA GLU A 410 -28.00 -38.77 -5.17
C GLU A 410 -28.61 -37.56 -5.87
N ALA A 411 -27.80 -36.78 -6.58
CA ALA A 411 -28.23 -35.61 -7.32
C ALA A 411 -28.86 -36.03 -8.66
N GLU A 412 -30.15 -35.74 -8.83
CA GLU A 412 -30.86 -35.80 -10.10
C GLU A 412 -30.47 -34.57 -10.98
N PRO A 413 -29.96 -34.74 -12.21
CA PRO A 413 -29.64 -33.62 -13.09
C PRO A 413 -30.83 -33.31 -14.01
N GLY A 414 -31.47 -32.14 -13.87
CA GLY A 414 -32.54 -31.82 -14.84
C GLY A 414 -33.35 -30.51 -14.76
N TRP A 415 -33.07 -29.55 -13.88
CA TRP A 415 -33.99 -28.39 -13.69
C TRP A 415 -33.55 -27.04 -14.28
N TRP A 416 -32.37 -26.95 -14.92
CA TRP A 416 -31.79 -25.65 -15.35
C TRP A 416 -32.06 -25.24 -16.82
N ALA A 417 -32.91 -25.96 -17.55
CA ALA A 417 -33.20 -25.66 -18.96
C ALA A 417 -34.66 -25.21 -19.17
N GLN A 418 -34.97 -23.95 -18.85
CA GLN A 418 -36.15 -23.26 -19.37
C GLN A 418 -35.73 -21.83 -19.79
N PRO A 419 -35.87 -21.45 -21.08
CA PRO A 419 -35.58 -20.10 -21.53
C PRO A 419 -36.73 -19.15 -21.17
N TRP A 420 -36.42 -18.04 -20.49
CA TRP A 420 -37.37 -16.97 -20.24
C TRP A 420 -37.51 -16.12 -21.50
N THR A 421 -38.70 -16.14 -22.11
CA THR A 421 -39.11 -15.17 -23.14
C THR A 421 -39.76 -13.97 -22.46
N TRP A 422 -39.34 -12.78 -22.89
CA TRP A 422 -39.65 -11.44 -22.36
C TRP A 422 -41.10 -11.18 -21.94
#